data_AF-A0A7X8J0K0-F1
#
_entry.id   AF-A0A7X8J0K0-F1
#
_cell.length_a   1.000
_cell.length_b   1.000
_cell.length_c   1.000
_cell.angle_alpha   90.00
_cell.angle_beta   90.00
_cell.angle_gamma   90.00
#
_symmetry.space_group_name_H-M   'P 1'
#
loop_
_entity.id
_entity.type
_entity.pdbx_description
1 polymer ?
#
loop_
_entity_poly.entity_id
_entity_poly.type
_entity_poly.pdbx_seq_one_letter_code
_entity_poly.pdbx_strand_id
1 'polypeptide(L)'
;MMRIGEIAAFFNVSVKAIRIYEKKGILVPAKIDNDTGYRYYTADQVQTLNALLELKTLGFSLSEIKNIISGGINNKEFMAVLVQKRLAWKDVISSAENKIDAIDKIIECMAKSKEATKMHELTDEQRAWLLVKIVCVEDLHGQSILSEALWL
;
A
#
# COMPACT_ATOMS: atom_id res chain seq x y z
N MET A 1 -22.51 16.55 19.19
CA MET A 1 -22.33 16.15 17.78
C MET A 1 -21.18 16.95 17.20
N MET A 2 -20.41 16.38 16.27
CA MET A 2 -19.28 17.06 15.62
C MET A 2 -19.64 17.43 14.18
N ARG A 3 -19.22 18.59 13.69
CA ARG A 3 -19.33 19.00 12.29
C ARG A 3 -18.37 18.19 11.42
N ILE A 4 -18.68 18.07 10.13
CA ILE A 4 -17.81 17.35 9.16
C ILE A 4 -16.36 17.84 9.15
N GLY A 5 -16.12 19.14 9.33
CA GLY A 5 -14.77 19.70 9.40
C GLY A 5 -14.02 19.32 10.69
N GLU A 6 -14.73 19.24 11.81
CA GLU A 6 -14.16 18.90 13.12
C GLU A 6 -13.76 17.43 13.17
N ILE A 7 -14.64 16.53 12.73
CA ILE A 7 -14.33 15.09 12.68
C ILE A 7 -13.26 14.77 11.62
N ALA A 8 -13.22 15.52 10.50
CA ALA A 8 -12.14 15.43 9.51
C ALA A 8 -10.78 15.79 10.12
N ALA A 9 -10.71 16.93 10.81
CA ALA A 9 -9.50 17.37 11.48
C ALA A 9 -9.07 16.39 12.58
N PHE A 10 -10.02 15.88 13.38
CA PHE A 10 -9.75 14.94 14.47
C PHE A 10 -9.05 13.67 14.00
N PHE A 11 -9.48 13.08 12.87
CA PHE A 11 -8.85 11.89 12.30
C PHE A 11 -7.76 12.18 11.26
N ASN A 12 -7.39 13.45 11.08
CA ASN A 12 -6.44 13.89 10.05
C ASN A 12 -6.80 13.37 8.64
N VAL A 13 -8.09 13.42 8.29
CA VAL A 13 -8.59 13.05 6.96
C VAL A 13 -9.23 14.25 6.30
N SER A 14 -9.26 14.25 4.96
CA SER A 14 -9.96 15.32 4.25
C SER A 14 -11.48 15.21 4.43
N VAL A 15 -12.18 16.35 4.44
CA VAL A 15 -13.65 16.41 4.34
C VAL A 15 -14.15 15.64 3.11
N LYS A 16 -13.37 15.64 2.01
CA LYS A 16 -13.66 14.86 0.80
C LYS A 16 -13.67 13.35 1.08
N ALA A 17 -12.76 12.84 1.91
CA ALA A 17 -12.74 11.43 2.29
C ALA A 17 -14.01 11.03 3.05
N ILE A 18 -14.44 11.86 4.01
CA ILE A 18 -15.71 11.63 4.72
C ILE A 18 -16.88 11.56 3.76
N ARG A 19 -16.99 12.53 2.82
CA ARG A 19 -18.06 12.52 1.79
C ARG A 19 -18.03 11.26 0.91
N ILE A 20 -16.85 10.67 0.67
CA ILE A 20 -16.75 9.39 -0.04
C ILE A 20 -17.37 8.27 0.81
N TYR A 21 -17.08 8.24 2.11
CA TYR A 21 -17.67 7.24 3.03
C TYR A 21 -19.19 7.42 3.16
N GLU A 22 -19.69 8.66 3.13
CA GLU A 22 -21.14 8.95 3.02
C GLU A 22 -21.73 8.41 1.72
N LYS A 23 -21.11 8.71 0.58
CA LYS A 23 -21.59 8.24 -0.73
C LYS A 23 -21.60 6.71 -0.82
N LYS A 24 -20.68 6.04 -0.14
CA LYS A 24 -20.65 4.56 -0.05
C LYS A 24 -21.64 4.02 0.98
N GLY A 25 -22.26 4.88 1.79
CA GLY A 25 -23.22 4.51 2.83
C GLY A 25 -22.57 3.79 4.01
N ILE A 26 -21.29 4.07 4.28
CA ILE A 26 -20.55 3.50 5.42
C ILE A 26 -20.70 4.40 6.65
N LEU A 27 -20.71 5.71 6.42
CA LEU A 27 -20.90 6.72 7.46
C LEU A 27 -21.99 7.67 7.00
N VAL A 28 -23.14 7.68 7.66
CA VAL A 28 -24.25 8.57 7.32
C VAL A 28 -24.31 9.69 8.36
N PRO A 29 -24.42 10.98 8.00
CA PRO A 29 -24.50 12.04 9.00
C PRO A 29 -25.78 11.87 9.83
N ALA A 30 -25.66 11.98 11.15
CA ALA A 30 -26.81 11.91 12.05
C ALA A 30 -27.79 13.07 11.87
N LYS A 31 -27.29 14.25 11.46
CA LYS A 31 -28.12 15.40 11.13
C LYS A 31 -27.49 16.19 9.98
N ILE A 32 -28.34 16.65 9.07
CA ILE A 32 -28.02 17.69 8.10
C ILE A 32 -28.87 18.90 8.47
N ASP A 33 -28.21 20.05 8.65
CA ASP A 33 -28.87 21.31 8.90
C ASP A 33 -29.50 21.83 7.60
N ASN A 34 -30.81 22.11 7.63
CA ASN A 34 -31.57 22.44 6.42
C ASN A 34 -31.27 23.86 5.89
N ASP A 35 -30.87 24.78 6.77
CA ASP A 35 -30.63 26.18 6.41
C ASP A 35 -29.21 26.38 5.88
N THR A 36 -28.24 25.64 6.43
CA THR A 36 -26.81 25.81 6.12
C THR A 36 -26.21 24.64 5.33
N GLY A 37 -26.85 23.48 5.31
CA GLY A 37 -26.31 22.25 4.71
C GLY A 37 -25.18 21.60 5.51
N TYR A 38 -24.91 22.08 6.74
CA TYR A 38 -23.88 21.49 7.59
C TYR A 38 -24.26 20.09 8.05
N ARG A 39 -23.25 19.19 8.06
CA ARG A 39 -23.39 17.79 8.48
C ARG A 39 -22.85 17.61 9.88
N TYR A 40 -23.57 16.86 10.69
CA TYR A 40 -23.27 16.58 12.08
C TYR A 40 -23.24 15.08 12.34
N TYR A 41 -22.26 14.64 13.12
CA TYR A 41 -22.03 13.23 13.47
C TYR A 41 -22.08 13.03 14.98
N THR A 42 -22.60 11.87 15.41
CA THR A 42 -22.62 11.46 16.82
C THR A 42 -21.29 10.87 17.27
N ALA A 43 -21.13 10.65 18.58
CA ALA A 43 -19.97 9.96 19.13
C ALA A 43 -19.84 8.53 18.60
N ASP A 44 -20.94 7.80 18.44
CA ASP A 44 -20.92 6.44 17.87
C ASP A 44 -20.45 6.43 16.40
N GLN A 45 -20.79 7.48 15.64
CA GLN A 45 -20.33 7.66 14.28
C GLN A 45 -18.85 8.02 14.20
N VAL A 46 -18.31 8.71 15.21
CA VAL A 46 -16.87 8.92 15.38
C VAL A 46 -16.16 7.58 15.60
N GLN A 47 -16.70 6.71 16.47
CA GLN A 47 -16.16 5.36 16.67
C GLN A 47 -16.24 4.51 15.40
N THR A 48 -17.35 4.60 14.66
CA THR A 48 -17.52 3.92 13.36
C THR A 48 -16.48 4.38 12.35
N LEU A 49 -16.20 5.69 12.27
CA LEU A 49 -15.16 6.23 11.41
C LEU A 49 -13.76 5.75 11.84
N ASN A 50 -13.49 5.67 13.14
CA ASN A 50 -12.22 5.11 13.63
C ASN A 50 -12.02 3.66 13.14
N ALA A 51 -13.02 2.80 13.34
CA ALA A 51 -12.97 1.41 12.88
C ALA A 51 -12.82 1.30 11.35
N LEU A 52 -13.51 2.15 10.58
CA LEU A 52 -13.34 2.24 9.13
C LEU A 52 -11.89 2.54 8.74
N LEU A 53 -11.27 3.52 9.38
CA LEU A 53 -9.90 3.94 9.09
C LEU A 53 -8.89 2.85 9.46
N GLU A 54 -9.05 2.19 10.61
CA GLU A 54 -8.22 1.05 11.02
C GLU A 54 -8.34 -0.13 10.05
N LEU A 55 -9.55 -0.53 9.66
CA LEU A 55 -9.73 -1.60 8.68
C LEU A 55 -9.11 -1.22 7.33
N LYS A 56 -9.20 0.04 6.92
CA LYS A 56 -8.57 0.51 5.69
C LYS A 56 -7.05 0.40 5.74
N THR A 57 -6.39 0.73 6.86
CA THR A 57 -4.93 0.56 6.99
C THR A 57 -4.51 -0.91 6.99
N LEU A 58 -5.37 -1.81 7.48
CA LEU A 58 -5.17 -3.26 7.42
C LEU A 58 -5.36 -3.88 6.02
N GLY A 59 -5.75 -3.09 5.02
CA GLY A 59 -5.93 -3.55 3.64
C GLY A 59 -7.34 -4.06 3.31
N PHE A 60 -8.35 -3.67 4.09
CA PHE A 60 -9.75 -3.92 3.72
C PHE A 60 -10.24 -2.89 2.70
N SER A 61 -10.98 -3.38 1.72
CA SER A 61 -11.72 -2.56 0.76
C SER A 61 -12.92 -1.89 1.41
N LEU A 62 -13.38 -0.78 0.83
CA LEU A 62 -14.57 -0.08 1.32
C LEU A 62 -15.85 -0.93 1.29
N SER A 63 -15.95 -1.89 0.38
CA SER A 63 -17.05 -2.86 0.33
C SER A 63 -17.00 -3.86 1.48
N GLU A 64 -15.82 -4.42 1.79
CA GLU A 64 -15.65 -5.31 2.94
C GLU A 64 -15.96 -4.56 4.24
N ILE A 65 -15.42 -3.34 4.39
CA ILE A 65 -15.64 -2.49 5.56
C ILE A 65 -17.13 -2.19 5.75
N LYS A 66 -17.84 -1.85 4.67
CA LYS A 66 -19.28 -1.63 4.72
C LYS A 66 -20.01 -2.87 5.25
N ASN A 67 -19.67 -4.04 4.73
CA ASN A 67 -20.32 -5.30 5.11
C ASN A 67 -20.07 -5.64 6.58
N ILE A 68 -18.84 -5.39 7.08
CA ILE A 68 -18.49 -5.56 8.49
C ILE A 68 -19.31 -4.62 9.38
N ILE A 69 -19.28 -3.31 9.09
CA ILE A 69 -19.92 -2.28 9.91
C ILE A 69 -21.45 -2.42 9.92
N SER A 70 -22.06 -2.89 8.82
CA SER A 70 -23.50 -3.14 8.74
C SER A 70 -23.93 -4.46 9.39
N GLY A 71 -23.02 -5.22 10.00
CA GLY A 71 -23.32 -6.54 10.58
C GLY A 71 -23.66 -7.61 9.53
N GLY A 72 -23.23 -7.42 8.28
CA GLY A 72 -23.51 -8.31 7.15
C GLY A 72 -22.59 -9.54 7.08
N ILE A 73 -21.77 -9.77 8.11
CA ILE A 73 -20.97 -10.98 8.27
C ILE A 73 -21.06 -11.51 9.70
N ASN A 74 -20.96 -12.82 9.86
CA ASN A 74 -20.85 -13.47 11.16
C ASN A 74 -19.39 -13.58 11.64
N ASN A 75 -19.20 -14.00 12.89
CA ASN A 75 -17.86 -14.13 13.49
C ASN A 75 -16.93 -15.06 12.71
N LYS A 76 -17.45 -16.16 12.15
CA LYS A 76 -16.63 -17.13 11.39
C LYS A 76 -16.12 -16.52 10.09
N GLU A 77 -16.98 -15.80 9.38
CA GLU A 77 -16.63 -15.08 8.16
C GLU A 77 -15.63 -13.96 8.45
N PHE A 78 -15.83 -13.19 9.52
CA PHE A 78 -14.91 -12.13 9.91
C PHE A 78 -13.51 -12.68 10.23
N MET A 79 -13.45 -13.77 11.02
CA MET A 79 -12.20 -14.45 11.31
C MET A 79 -11.51 -14.97 10.05
N ALA A 80 -12.26 -15.52 9.10
CA ALA A 80 -11.71 -15.99 7.83
C ALA A 80 -11.06 -14.83 7.05
N VAL A 81 -11.74 -13.69 6.91
CA VAL A 81 -11.19 -12.52 6.20
C VAL A 81 -9.94 -11.97 6.91
N LEU A 82 -9.93 -11.91 8.24
CA LEU A 82 -8.74 -11.49 8.99
C LEU A 82 -7.53 -12.39 8.72
N VAL A 83 -7.73 -13.71 8.70
CA VAL A 83 -6.67 -14.67 8.36
C VAL A 83 -6.19 -14.46 6.92
N GLN A 84 -7.10 -14.23 5.97
CA GLN A 84 -6.74 -13.94 4.58
C GLN A 84 -5.90 -12.67 4.45
N LYS A 85 -6.29 -11.56 5.12
CA LYS A 85 -5.49 -10.32 5.11
C LYS A 85 -4.11 -10.54 5.75
N ARG A 86 -4.03 -11.32 6.83
CA ARG A 86 -2.75 -11.68 7.46
C ARG A 86 -1.83 -12.45 6.51
N LEU A 87 -2.37 -13.42 5.77
CA LEU A 87 -1.59 -14.18 4.78
C LEU A 87 -1.11 -13.28 3.63
N ALA A 88 -2.00 -12.43 3.09
CA ALA A 88 -1.62 -11.49 2.05
C ALA A 88 -0.45 -10.57 2.47
N TRP A 89 -0.46 -10.07 3.71
CA TRP A 89 0.66 -9.27 4.23
C TRP A 89 1.94 -10.08 4.45
N LYS A 90 1.85 -11.37 4.80
CA LYS A 90 3.02 -12.25 4.86
C LYS A 90 3.63 -12.45 3.47
N ASP A 91 2.82 -12.58 2.43
CA ASP A 91 3.32 -12.68 1.06
C ASP A 91 4.01 -11.38 0.63
N VAL A 92 3.48 -10.23 1.04
CA VAL A 92 4.15 -8.93 0.83
C VAL A 92 5.49 -8.85 1.55
N ILE A 93 5.58 -9.34 2.79
CA ILE A 93 6.85 -9.41 3.53
C ILE A 93 7.86 -10.28 2.78
N SER A 94 7.47 -11.49 2.38
CA SER A 94 8.35 -12.40 1.63
C SER A 94 8.81 -11.78 0.30
N SER A 95 7.92 -11.09 -0.43
CA SER A 95 8.31 -10.38 -1.64
C SER A 95 9.26 -9.21 -1.37
N ALA A 96 9.09 -8.50 -0.25
CA ALA A 96 9.99 -7.43 0.15
C ALA A 96 11.37 -7.96 0.56
N GLU A 97 11.42 -9.07 1.29
CA GLU A 97 12.67 -9.76 1.65
C GLU A 97 13.44 -10.18 0.38
N ASN A 98 12.77 -10.79 -0.60
CA ASN A 98 13.40 -11.13 -1.89
C ASN A 98 13.98 -9.91 -2.62
N LYS A 99 13.34 -8.73 -2.50
CA LYS A 99 13.83 -7.46 -3.07
C LYS A 99 14.99 -6.88 -2.28
N ILE A 100 15.07 -7.12 -0.98
CA ILE A 100 16.21 -6.71 -0.16
C ILE A 100 17.42 -7.57 -0.54
N ASP A 101 17.24 -8.90 -0.61
CA ASP A 101 18.29 -9.84 -1.03
C ASP A 101 18.83 -9.50 -2.43
N ALA A 102 17.95 -9.11 -3.36
CA ALA A 102 18.33 -8.58 -4.67
C ALA A 102 19.33 -7.43 -4.59
N ILE A 103 19.00 -6.44 -3.77
CA ILE A 103 19.78 -5.21 -3.60
C ILE A 103 21.12 -5.53 -2.93
N ASP A 104 21.11 -6.39 -1.91
CA ASP A 104 22.32 -6.77 -1.17
C ASP A 104 23.34 -7.46 -2.07
N LYS A 105 22.88 -8.33 -2.98
CA LYS A 105 23.78 -8.97 -3.93
C LYS A 105 24.30 -8.03 -5.02
N ILE A 106 23.49 -7.06 -5.47
CA ILE A 106 23.97 -5.96 -6.34
C ILE A 106 25.07 -5.17 -5.63
N ILE A 107 24.88 -4.84 -4.34
CA ILE A 107 25.88 -4.16 -3.51
C ILE A 107 27.16 -5.00 -3.42
N GLU A 108 27.05 -6.31 -3.20
CA GLU A 108 28.19 -7.22 -3.15
C GLU A 108 28.94 -7.28 -4.50
N CYS A 109 28.21 -7.36 -5.61
CA CYS A 109 28.79 -7.34 -6.96
C CYS A 109 29.51 -6.02 -7.28
N MET A 110 28.92 -4.89 -6.89
CA MET A 110 29.55 -3.57 -6.97
C MET A 110 30.87 -3.53 -6.18
N ALA A 111 30.88 -4.08 -4.96
CA ALA A 111 32.07 -4.07 -4.09
C ALA A 111 33.20 -4.97 -4.61
N LYS A 112 32.89 -6.10 -5.24
CA LYS A 112 33.89 -7.06 -5.75
C LYS A 112 34.43 -6.73 -7.15
N SER A 113 33.74 -5.89 -7.92
CA SER A 113 34.14 -5.56 -9.28
C SER A 113 35.33 -4.60 -9.33
N LYS A 114 36.45 -5.07 -9.90
CA LYS A 114 37.63 -4.24 -10.19
C LYS A 114 37.32 -3.09 -11.16
N GLU A 115 36.41 -3.34 -12.11
CA GLU A 115 35.95 -2.35 -13.10
C GLU A 115 35.10 -1.25 -12.42
N ALA A 116 34.27 -1.63 -11.44
CA ALA A 116 33.52 -0.67 -10.63
C ALA A 116 34.43 0.18 -9.74
N THR A 117 35.58 -0.36 -9.31
CA THR A 117 36.58 0.40 -8.52
C THR A 117 37.24 1.51 -9.36
N LYS A 118 37.33 1.32 -10.69
CA LYS A 118 37.96 2.26 -11.64
C LYS A 118 36.94 2.98 -12.52
N MET A 119 35.70 3.10 -12.05
CA MET A 119 34.59 3.62 -12.84
C MET A 119 34.81 5.06 -13.35
N HIS A 120 35.68 5.84 -12.71
CA HIS A 120 36.07 7.19 -13.13
C HIS A 120 36.96 7.23 -14.39
N GLU A 121 37.56 6.09 -14.77
CA GLU A 121 38.37 5.95 -15.98
C GLU A 121 37.53 5.56 -17.21
N LEU A 122 36.23 5.28 -17.03
CA LEU A 122 35.32 4.80 -18.07
C LEU A 122 34.53 5.94 -18.73
N THR A 123 34.28 5.82 -20.03
CA THR A 123 33.33 6.67 -20.76
C THR A 123 31.90 6.46 -20.28
N ASP A 124 31.00 7.40 -20.57
CA ASP A 124 29.59 7.34 -20.17
C ASP A 124 28.89 6.05 -20.65
N GLU A 125 29.16 5.63 -21.88
CA GLU A 125 28.62 4.41 -22.48
C GLU A 125 29.15 3.15 -21.78
N GLN A 126 30.45 3.11 -21.47
CA GLN A 126 31.07 2.00 -20.73
C GLN A 126 30.55 1.92 -19.28
N ARG A 127 30.33 3.05 -18.62
CA ARG A 127 29.73 3.10 -17.27
C ARG A 127 28.30 2.58 -17.29
N ALA A 128 27.49 3.03 -18.25
CA ALA A 128 26.12 2.56 -18.41
C ALA A 128 26.07 1.04 -18.63
N TRP A 129 26.93 0.52 -19.50
CA TRP A 129 27.03 -0.92 -19.77
C TRP A 129 27.47 -1.72 -18.54
N LEU A 130 28.47 -1.24 -17.79
CA LEU A 130 28.94 -1.90 -16.56
C LEU A 130 27.83 -1.97 -15.50
N LEU A 131 27.07 -0.89 -15.31
CA LEU A 131 25.98 -0.86 -14.33
C LEU A 131 24.84 -1.82 -14.72
N VAL A 132 24.46 -1.87 -16.01
CA VAL A 132 23.49 -2.84 -16.50
C VAL A 132 23.97 -4.27 -16.26
N LYS A 133 25.24 -4.56 -16.60
CA LYS A 133 25.83 -5.88 -16.33
C LYS A 133 25.76 -6.25 -14.86
N ILE A 134 26.11 -5.35 -13.94
CA ILE A 134 26.10 -5.63 -12.50
C ILE A 134 24.67 -5.90 -11.99
N VAL A 135 23.68 -5.17 -12.49
CA VAL A 135 22.27 -5.39 -12.11
C VAL A 135 21.70 -6.68 -12.74
N CYS A 136 22.15 -7.06 -13.93
CA CYS A 136 21.65 -8.21 -14.69
C CYS A 136 22.41 -9.54 -14.40
N VAL A 137 23.53 -9.52 -13.68
CA VAL A 137 24.32 -10.74 -13.39
C VAL A 137 23.60 -11.71 -12.46
N GLU A 138 22.53 -11.28 -11.80
CA GLU A 138 21.73 -12.16 -10.99
C GLU A 138 20.27 -12.17 -11.44
N ASP A 139 19.91 -13.27 -12.08
CA ASP A 139 18.53 -13.68 -12.32
C ASP A 139 17.77 -13.69 -10.99
N LEU A 140 17.11 -12.58 -10.68
CA LEU A 140 16.08 -12.51 -9.65
C LEU A 140 14.86 -13.25 -10.19
N HIS A 141 14.87 -14.56 -9.98
CA HIS A 141 13.81 -15.50 -10.38
C HIS A 141 13.55 -15.53 -11.90
N GLY A 142 14.40 -16.27 -12.61
CA GLY A 142 13.98 -17.11 -13.73
C GLY A 142 13.29 -16.41 -14.91
N GLN A 143 13.97 -15.48 -15.56
CA GLN A 143 13.67 -15.16 -16.96
C GLN A 143 14.96 -15.17 -17.79
N SER A 144 15.49 -16.37 -18.00
CA SER A 144 16.54 -16.66 -18.97
C SER A 144 16.02 -16.56 -20.42
N ILE A 145 15.63 -15.36 -20.87
CA ILE A 145 15.24 -15.15 -22.28
C ILE A 145 15.99 -13.97 -22.93
N LEU A 146 16.62 -13.08 -22.18
CA LEU A 146 17.19 -11.86 -22.78
C LEU A 146 18.68 -11.94 -23.19
N SER A 147 19.40 -13.02 -22.91
CA SER A 147 20.81 -13.13 -23.35
C SER A 147 20.97 -13.47 -24.84
N GLU A 148 19.97 -14.10 -25.48
CA GLU A 148 20.04 -14.45 -26.91
C GLU A 148 19.56 -13.33 -27.85
N ALA A 149 18.76 -12.36 -27.36
CA ALA A 149 18.20 -11.30 -28.21
C ALA A 149 19.11 -10.08 -28.42
N LEU A 150 20.21 -9.98 -27.68
CA LEU A 150 21.17 -8.86 -27.75
C LEU A 150 22.42 -9.16 -28.60
N TRP A 151 22.47 -10.33 -29.25
CA TRP A 151 23.58 -10.77 -30.11
C TRP A 151 23.14 -11.17 -31.53
N LEU A 152 21.92 -10.80 -31.96
CA LEU A 152 21.47 -10.80 -33.36
C LEU A 152 21.25 -9.35 -33.82
#